data_AF-A0A929ZUA3-F1
#
_entry.id   AF-A0A929ZUA3-F1
#
_cell.length_a   1.000
_cell.length_b   1.000
_cell.length_c   1.000
_cell.angle_alpha   90.00
_cell.angle_beta   90.00
_cell.angle_gamma   90.00
#
_symmetry.space_group_name_H-M   'P 1'
#
loop_
_entity.id
_entity.type
_entity.pdbx_description
1 polymer ?
#
loop_
_entity_poly.entity_id
_entity_poly.type
_entity_poly.pdbx_seq_one_letter_code
_entity_poly.pdbx_strand_id
1 'polypeptide(L)'
;MKNKKRILSIILGLLAVSLGYFAWSKWASATRIALVNFPNYQVSNMALSNEDSFIKFEEVPLDQLDKLKNYDFVLAWGMGIKIDENQRNTIIKTAEKVPTHFVSVTSPENDISSLSES
;
A
#
# COMPACT_ATOMS: atom_id res chain seq x y z
N MET A 1 -40.93 -24.50 21.91
CA MET A 1 -40.50 -23.28 21.17
C MET A 1 -39.28 -22.53 21.77
N LYS A 2 -39.02 -22.56 23.09
CA LYS A 2 -37.90 -21.82 23.72
C LYS A 2 -36.49 -22.22 23.22
N ASN A 3 -36.23 -23.50 22.96
CA ASN A 3 -34.91 -23.98 22.55
C ASN A 3 -34.57 -23.59 21.09
N LYS A 4 -35.58 -23.52 20.22
CA LYS A 4 -35.44 -23.09 18.82
C LYS A 4 -35.00 -21.61 18.72
N LYS A 5 -35.52 -20.75 19.60
CA LYS A 5 -35.11 -19.33 19.67
C LYS A 5 -33.68 -19.17 20.20
N ARG A 6 -33.26 -19.98 21.18
CA ARG A 6 -31.86 -19.98 21.68
C ARG A 6 -30.87 -20.42 20.60
N ILE A 7 -31.19 -21.49 19.87
CA ILE A 7 -30.36 -21.97 18.75
C ILE A 7 -30.26 -20.90 17.65
N LEU A 8 -31.37 -20.22 17.33
CA LEU A 8 -31.38 -19.14 16.35
C LEU A 8 -30.51 -17.94 16.80
N SER A 9 -30.56 -17.57 18.09
CA SER A 9 -29.71 -16.52 18.65
C SER A 9 -28.22 -16.89 18.63
N ILE A 10 -27.87 -18.16 18.88
CA ILE A 10 -26.49 -18.64 18.79
C ILE A 10 -25.98 -18.58 17.35
N ILE A 11 -26.80 -19.03 16.38
CA ILE A 11 -26.45 -18.97 14.95
C ILE A 11 -26.27 -17.52 14.50
N LEU A 12 -27.15 -16.62 14.93
CA LEU A 12 -27.04 -15.19 14.59
C LEU A 12 -25.80 -14.55 15.21
N GLY A 13 -25.47 -14.91 16.45
CA GLY A 13 -24.23 -14.48 17.11
C GLY A 13 -22.98 -14.97 16.39
N LEU A 14 -22.95 -16.25 15.98
CA LEU A 14 -21.85 -16.82 15.19
C LEU A 14 -21.68 -16.12 13.83
N LEU A 15 -22.79 -15.79 13.17
CA LEU A 15 -22.79 -15.02 11.92
C LEU A 15 -22.24 -13.62 12.13
N ALA A 16 -22.65 -12.92 13.19
CA ALA A 16 -22.15 -11.58 13.51
C ALA A 16 -20.64 -11.59 13.80
N VAL A 17 -20.15 -12.56 14.57
CA VAL A 17 -18.71 -12.71 14.85
C VAL A 17 -17.94 -13.05 13.58
N SER A 18 -18.47 -13.93 12.74
CA SER A 18 -17.81 -14.30 11.47
C SER A 18 -17.74 -13.12 10.50
N LEU A 19 -18.82 -12.32 10.39
CA LEU A 19 -18.83 -11.10 9.58
C LEU A 19 -17.90 -10.02 10.15
N GLY A 20 -17.86 -9.87 11.47
CA GLY A 20 -16.92 -8.97 12.16
C GLY A 20 -15.47 -9.39 11.92
N TYR A 21 -15.16 -10.68 11.99
CA TYR A 21 -13.83 -11.21 11.68
C TYR A 21 -13.47 -11.06 10.19
N PHE A 22 -14.41 -11.27 9.28
CA PHE A 22 -14.18 -11.05 7.85
C PHE A 22 -13.96 -9.57 7.51
N ALA A 23 -14.78 -8.67 8.07
CA ALA A 23 -14.63 -7.24 7.93
C ALA A 23 -13.30 -6.76 8.53
N TRP A 24 -12.95 -7.28 9.72
CA TRP A 24 -11.65 -7.07 10.32
C TRP A 24 -10.56 -7.58 9.39
N SER A 25 -10.58 -8.82 8.89
CA SER A 25 -9.54 -9.35 7.99
C SER A 25 -9.39 -8.56 6.68
N LYS A 26 -10.49 -7.97 6.19
CA LYS A 26 -10.49 -7.15 4.97
C LYS A 26 -9.89 -5.76 5.22
N TRP A 27 -10.16 -5.16 6.38
CA TRP A 27 -9.56 -3.88 6.80
C TRP A 27 -8.18 -4.02 7.44
N ALA A 28 -7.89 -5.21 7.95
CA ALA A 28 -6.60 -5.74 8.36
C ALA A 28 -5.77 -6.24 7.18
N SER A 29 -6.21 -5.97 5.94
CA SER A 29 -5.40 -6.31 4.78
C SER A 29 -4.09 -5.57 4.89
N ALA A 30 -3.01 -6.34 4.80
CA ALA A 30 -1.67 -5.80 4.86
C ALA A 30 -1.52 -4.69 3.80
N THR A 31 -1.29 -3.46 4.25
CA THR A 31 -1.02 -2.31 3.40
C THR A 31 0.20 -2.63 2.56
N ARG A 32 0.01 -2.76 1.25
CA ARG A 32 1.11 -3.07 0.32
C ARG A 32 1.70 -1.77 -0.18
N ILE A 33 2.95 -1.54 0.20
CA ILE A 33 3.73 -0.36 -0.14
C ILE A 33 4.70 -0.77 -1.24
N ALA A 34 4.54 -0.19 -2.43
CA ALA A 34 5.49 -0.35 -3.52
C ALA A 34 6.69 0.55 -3.29
N LEU A 35 7.90 -0.02 -3.34
CA LEU A 35 9.17 0.70 -3.28
C LEU A 35 9.78 0.76 -4.68
N VAL A 36 9.85 1.95 -5.27
CA VAL A 36 10.41 2.18 -6.60
C VAL A 36 11.80 2.78 -6.48
N ASN A 37 12.80 2.12 -7.07
CA ASN A 37 14.21 2.57 -7.10
C ASN A 37 14.85 2.74 -5.70
N PHE A 38 14.38 2.03 -4.68
CA PHE A 38 15.02 2.11 -3.36
C PHE A 38 16.34 1.33 -3.35
N PRO A 39 17.40 1.85 -2.71
CA PRO A 39 18.56 1.05 -2.41
C PRO A 39 18.18 -0.18 -1.57
N ASN A 40 18.67 -1.37 -1.95
CA ASN A 40 18.38 -2.64 -1.28
C ASN A 40 18.57 -2.60 0.26
N TYR A 41 19.53 -1.82 0.75
CA TYR A 41 19.77 -1.67 2.19
C TYR A 41 18.63 -0.92 2.91
N GLN A 42 17.97 0.04 2.26
CA GLN A 42 16.80 0.73 2.82
C GLN A 42 15.58 -0.17 2.83
N VAL A 43 15.34 -0.91 1.73
CA VAL A 43 14.26 -1.90 1.64
C VAL A 43 14.40 -2.95 2.74
N SER A 44 15.62 -3.47 2.92
CA SER A 44 15.92 -4.47 3.93
C SER A 44 15.73 -3.92 5.35
N ASN A 45 16.17 -2.70 5.63
CA ASN A 45 15.93 -2.06 6.94
C ASN A 45 14.44 -1.84 7.21
N MET A 46 13.67 -1.39 6.20
CA MET A 46 12.22 -1.22 6.34
C MET A 46 11.50 -2.56 6.57
N ALA A 47 11.90 -3.61 5.85
CA ALA A 47 11.35 -4.94 6.03
C ALA A 47 11.73 -5.58 7.38
N LEU A 48 12.96 -5.34 7.86
CA LEU A 48 13.47 -5.89 9.14
C LEU A 48 12.96 -5.14 10.36
N SER A 49 12.73 -3.83 10.27
CA SER A 49 12.14 -3.02 11.36
C SER A 49 10.62 -3.07 11.41
N ASN A 50 9.98 -3.69 10.42
CA ASN A 50 8.55 -3.86 10.42
C ASN A 50 8.14 -5.02 11.34
N GLU A 51 7.81 -4.70 12.59
CA GLU A 51 7.25 -5.65 13.56
C GLU A 51 5.76 -5.96 13.29
N ASP A 52 5.14 -5.26 12.34
CA ASP A 52 3.71 -5.35 12.06
C ASP A 52 3.42 -6.18 10.80
N SER A 53 2.76 -7.32 10.97
CA SER A 53 2.37 -8.22 9.86
C SER A 53 1.43 -7.58 8.82
N PHE A 54 0.96 -6.37 9.12
CA PHE A 54 0.01 -5.57 8.33
C PHE A 54 0.67 -4.59 7.36
N ILE A 55 2.01 -4.51 7.29
CA ILE A 55 2.69 -3.68 6.31
C ILE A 55 3.60 -4.57 5.46
N LYS A 56 3.46 -4.51 4.14
CA LYS A 56 4.29 -5.27 3.21
C LYS A 56 4.99 -4.32 2.26
N PHE A 57 6.31 -4.31 2.31
CA PHE A 57 7.16 -3.56 1.40
C PHE A 57 7.55 -4.48 0.24
N GLU A 58 7.21 -4.09 -0.98
CA GLU A 58 7.59 -4.84 -2.18
C GLU A 58 8.35 -3.91 -3.13
N GLU A 59 9.50 -4.36 -3.62
CA GLU A 59 10.27 -3.62 -4.61
C GLU A 59 9.61 -3.75 -5.99
N VAL A 60 9.31 -2.61 -6.61
CA VAL A 60 8.76 -2.54 -7.97
C VAL A 60 9.81 -1.88 -8.88
N PRO A 61 10.36 -2.63 -9.86
CA PRO A 61 11.33 -2.09 -10.79
C PRO A 61 10.68 -1.14 -11.81
N LEU A 62 11.49 -0.25 -12.38
CA LEU A 62 11.04 0.84 -13.27
C LEU A 62 10.44 0.37 -14.61
N ASP A 63 10.64 -0.89 -14.97
CA ASP A 63 10.03 -1.57 -16.13
C ASP A 63 8.59 -2.05 -15.85
N GLN A 64 8.15 -2.05 -14.58
CA GLN A 64 6.87 -2.61 -14.15
C GLN A 64 5.96 -1.61 -13.41
N LEU A 65 6.10 -0.33 -13.73
CA LEU A 65 5.31 0.76 -13.13
C LEU A 65 3.79 0.57 -13.29
N ASP A 66 3.33 -0.19 -14.29
CA ASP A 66 1.91 -0.53 -14.47
C ASP A 66 1.31 -1.33 -13.32
N LYS A 67 2.14 -1.99 -12.50
CA LYS A 67 1.70 -2.75 -11.32
C LYS A 67 1.40 -1.87 -10.12
N LEU A 68 1.89 -0.62 -10.11
CA LEU A 68 1.72 0.31 -8.99
C LEU A 68 0.26 0.57 -8.62
N LYS A 69 -0.65 0.46 -9.59
CA LYS A 69 -2.12 0.57 -9.39
C LYS A 69 -2.72 -0.48 -8.45
N ASN A 70 -2.01 -1.59 -8.19
CA ASN A 70 -2.46 -2.68 -7.32
C ASN A 70 -1.96 -2.55 -5.88
N TYR A 71 -1.16 -1.51 -5.61
CA TYR A 71 -0.61 -1.20 -4.30
C TYR A 71 -1.44 -0.12 -3.62
N ASP A 72 -1.39 -0.11 -2.29
CA ASP A 72 -2.13 0.84 -1.46
C ASP A 72 -1.35 2.14 -1.29
N PHE A 73 -0.03 2.09 -1.46
CA PHE A 73 0.87 3.26 -1.41
C PHE A 73 2.10 3.04 -2.30
N VAL A 74 2.63 4.11 -2.88
CA VAL A 74 3.88 4.09 -3.65
C VAL A 74 4.91 5.02 -3.03
N LEU A 75 6.07 4.48 -2.67
CA LEU A 75 7.26 5.24 -2.31
C LEU A 75 8.26 5.17 -3.46
N ALA A 76 8.70 6.32 -3.97
CA ALA A 76 9.73 6.40 -5.00
C ALA A 76 10.98 7.11 -4.47
N TRP A 77 12.16 6.58 -4.76
CA TRP A 77 13.42 7.22 -4.37
C TRP A 77 13.94 8.14 -5.48
N GLY A 78 13.84 9.46 -5.30
CA GLY A 78 14.10 10.43 -6.37
C GLY A 78 15.56 10.65 -6.76
N MET A 79 16.51 10.30 -5.88
CA MET A 79 17.94 10.53 -6.12
C MET A 79 18.51 9.54 -7.14
N GLY A 80 19.11 10.05 -8.22
CA GLY A 80 19.79 9.25 -9.26
C GLY A 80 18.87 8.62 -10.32
N ILE A 81 17.56 8.86 -10.24
CA ILE A 81 16.60 8.41 -11.24
C ILE A 81 16.73 9.25 -12.52
N LYS A 82 16.86 8.57 -13.68
CA LYS A 82 16.54 9.14 -14.99
C LYS A 82 15.16 8.61 -15.41
N ILE A 83 14.09 9.35 -15.11
CA ILE A 83 12.72 8.98 -15.55
C ILE A 83 12.59 9.38 -17.03
N ASP A 84 12.26 8.42 -17.89
CA ASP A 84 11.82 8.74 -19.26
C ASP A 84 10.42 9.40 -19.26
N GLU A 85 10.05 10.16 -20.29
CA GLU A 85 8.72 10.80 -20.39
C GLU A 85 7.58 9.79 -20.25
N ASN A 86 7.75 8.58 -20.82
CA ASN A 86 6.75 7.51 -20.71
C ASN A 86 6.58 7.03 -19.26
N GLN A 87 7.69 6.83 -18.56
CA GLN A 87 7.69 6.41 -17.16
C GLN A 87 7.10 7.49 -16.25
N ARG A 88 7.39 8.77 -16.53
CA ARG A 88 6.82 9.92 -15.82
C ARG A 88 5.29 9.92 -15.95
N ASN A 89 4.78 9.75 -17.17
CA ASN A 89 3.34 9.72 -17.42
C ASN A 89 2.64 8.55 -16.72
N THR A 90 3.27 7.37 -16.67
CA THR A 90 2.72 6.22 -15.93
C THR A 90 2.67 6.46 -14.42
N ILE A 91 3.70 7.09 -13.86
CA ILE A 91 3.72 7.46 -12.43
C ILE A 91 2.65 8.51 -12.13
N ILE A 92 2.50 9.55 -12.96
CA ILE A 92 1.48 10.59 -12.77
C ILE A 92 0.07 9.97 -12.80
N LYS A 93 -0.23 9.13 -13.80
CA LYS A 93 -1.52 8.42 -13.88
C LYS A 93 -1.77 7.49 -12.69
N THR A 94 -0.71 6.93 -12.12
CA THR A 94 -0.80 6.11 -10.92
C THR A 94 -1.06 6.98 -9.70
N ALA A 95 -0.37 8.12 -9.57
CA ALA A 95 -0.51 9.06 -8.47
C ALA A 95 -1.92 9.66 -8.35
N GLU A 96 -2.66 9.76 -9.45
CA GLU A 96 -4.09 10.14 -9.44
C GLU A 96 -4.98 9.13 -8.69
N LYS A 97 -4.57 7.87 -8.56
CA LYS A 97 -5.37 6.77 -8.00
C LYS A 97 -4.80 6.19 -6.72
N VAL A 98 -3.48 6.17 -6.62
CA VAL A 98 -2.72 5.59 -5.51
C VAL A 98 -1.82 6.67 -4.93
N PRO A 99 -1.92 6.98 -3.63
CA PRO A 99 -1.04 7.95 -2.99
C PRO A 99 0.44 7.60 -3.25
N THR A 100 1.16 8.54 -3.86
CA THR A 100 2.55 8.37 -4.29
C THR A 100 3.40 9.45 -3.65
N HIS A 101 4.51 9.07 -3.01
CA HIS A 101 5.43 10.00 -2.39
C HIS A 101 6.87 9.75 -2.84
N PHE A 102 7.52 10.81 -3.31
CA PHE A 102 8.94 10.80 -3.66
C PHE A 102 9.77 11.22 -2.46
N VAL A 103 10.70 10.36 -2.03
CA VAL A 103 11.65 10.65 -0.96
C VAL A 103 13.03 10.98 -1.53
N SER A 104 13.83 11.75 -0.78
CA SER A 104 15.20 12.13 -1.16
C SER A 104 15.28 12.81 -2.54
N VAL A 105 14.40 13.78 -2.77
CA VAL A 105 14.40 14.59 -3.99
C VAL A 105 15.55 15.60 -3.92
N THR A 106 16.62 15.36 -4.67
CA THR A 106 17.79 16.27 -4.75
C THR A 106 17.73 17.23 -5.94
N SER A 107 16.66 17.18 -6.74
CA SER A 107 16.46 18.03 -7.92
C SER A 107 14.99 18.48 -7.99
N PRO A 108 14.71 19.79 -8.16
CA PRO A 108 13.35 20.34 -8.12
C PRO A 108 12.38 19.72 -9.15
N GLU A 109 12.92 19.15 -10.22
CA GLU A 109 12.18 18.55 -11.34
C GLU A 109 11.54 17.19 -11.00
N ASN A 110 11.93 16.61 -9.86
CA ASN A 110 11.46 15.33 -9.35
C ASN A 110 10.55 15.47 -8.12
N ASP A 111 10.17 16.70 -7.76
CA ASP A 111 9.23 16.98 -6.67
C ASP A 111 7.78 16.84 -7.17
N ILE A 112 7.34 15.59 -7.28
CA ILE A 112 5.94 15.25 -7.54
C ILE A 112 5.34 14.82 -6.20
N SER A 113 4.79 15.78 -5.46
CA SER A 113 4.06 15.54 -4.21
C SER A 113 2.56 15.77 -4.42
N SER A 114 1.73 14.75 -4.14
CA SER A 114 0.28 14.88 -4.08
C SER A 114 -0.24 15.14 -2.66
N LEU A 115 0.65 15.28 -1.69
CA LEU A 115 0.32 15.62 -0.31
C LEU A 115 0.39 17.14 -0.19
N SER A 116 -0.77 17.79 -0.26
CA SER A 116 -0.89 19.17 0.18
C SER A 116 -0.66 19.20 1.69
N GLU A 117 0.36 19.93 2.14
CA GLU A 117 0.45 20.35 3.54
C GLU A 117 -0.79 21.19 3.86
N SER A 118 -1.71 20.64 4.66
CA SER A 118 -2.82 21.38 5.26
C SER A 118 -3.08 20.89 6.66
#